data_AF-A0AAX2DE95-F1
#
_entry.id   AF-A0AAX2DE95-F1
#
_cell.length_a   1.000
_cell.length_b   1.000
_cell.length_c   1.000
_cell.angle_alpha   90.00
_cell.angle_beta   90.00
_cell.angle_gamma   90.00
#
_symmetry.space_group_name_H-M   'P 1'
#
loop_
_entity.id
_entity.type
_entity.pdbx_description
1 polymer ?
#
loop_
_entity_poly.entity_id
_entity_poly.type
_entity_poly.pdbx_seq_one_letter_code
_entity_poly.pdbx_strand_id
1 'polypeptide(L)'
;MSALMIAGIEIHKDQDGRFSLNDFHKAAGGEDRHRPSRWVENQQAQDLVDEIGKAGIPALRVVRGGRAPGTYACKELVYAYAMWVSPVFSLHVIRTFDTVAANDHVIPQEKRLPIAAENLDAAKRIAESLGLAGNQAMLCANNMVKSAIGVDLMEMAGVKRLVNESQELNYTPTELGAKFGVSAISMNKLLADCGLQHQVIYKPGKKRWEVTPDGKLFVVITDTGKKHSDGKPVQQILWKESVQEMLARLAEKLRSDMPSVIAGGVTR
;
A
#
# COMPACT_ATOMS: atom_id res chain seq x y z
N MET A 1 -7.33 25.85 10.68
CA MET A 1 -5.90 25.53 10.88
C MET A 1 -5.58 25.85 12.32
N SER A 2 -5.09 24.88 13.09
CA SER A 2 -4.64 25.13 14.47
C SER A 2 -3.32 25.90 14.44
N ALA A 3 -3.23 27.00 15.18
CA ALA A 3 -2.01 27.78 15.30
C ALA A 3 -0.92 26.97 16.02
N LEU A 4 0.34 27.04 15.57
CA LEU A 4 1.47 26.40 16.26
C LEU A 4 1.82 27.23 17.50
N MET A 5 1.73 26.62 18.67
CA MET A 5 2.04 27.25 19.95
C MET A 5 3.32 26.67 20.56
N ILE A 6 4.26 27.52 20.93
CA ILE A 6 5.49 27.14 21.63
C ILE A 6 5.60 27.98 22.90
N ALA A 7 5.60 27.33 24.07
CA ALA A 7 5.63 28.00 25.38
C ALA A 7 4.58 29.13 25.53
N GLY A 8 3.39 28.94 24.97
CA GLY A 8 2.30 29.93 25.01
C GLY A 8 2.40 31.07 23.99
N ILE A 9 3.41 31.05 23.12
CA ILE A 9 3.58 32.01 22.02
C ILE A 9 3.16 31.37 20.71
N GLU A 10 2.31 32.08 19.97
CA GLU A 10 1.93 31.70 18.61
C GLU A 10 3.10 31.93 17.65
N ILE A 11 3.43 30.90 16.88
CA ILE A 11 4.52 30.93 15.91
C ILE A 11 3.97 31.19 14.52
N HIS A 12 4.29 32.36 13.99
CA HIS A 12 3.85 32.75 12.65
C HIS A 12 4.72 32.13 11.56
N LYS A 13 4.12 31.98 10.38
CA LYS A 13 4.80 31.61 9.15
C LYS A 13 4.71 32.72 8.11
N ASP A 14 5.69 32.81 7.24
CA ASP A 14 5.59 33.62 6.03
C ASP A 14 4.85 32.87 4.90
N GLN A 15 4.69 33.55 3.77
CA GLN A 15 3.97 33.03 2.59
C GLN A 15 4.63 31.77 2.00
N ASP A 16 5.92 31.56 2.26
CA ASP A 16 6.69 30.42 1.81
C ASP A 16 6.74 29.30 2.87
N GLY A 17 5.97 29.42 3.95
CA GLY A 17 5.86 28.42 5.00
C GLY A 17 7.01 28.43 6.02
N ARG A 18 7.91 29.42 5.99
CA ARG A 18 9.03 29.56 6.94
C ARG A 18 8.56 30.13 8.26
N PHE A 19 9.07 29.62 9.37
CA PHE A 19 8.69 30.02 10.71
C PHE A 19 9.45 31.26 11.21
N SER A 20 8.77 32.13 11.97
CA SER A 20 9.35 33.32 12.59
C SER A 20 10.27 32.96 13.76
N LEU A 21 11.59 33.09 13.56
CA LEU A 21 12.58 32.94 14.65
C LEU A 21 12.40 34.01 15.74
N ASN A 22 11.81 35.16 15.40
CA ASN A 22 11.49 36.19 16.38
C ASN A 22 10.41 35.72 17.36
N ASP A 23 9.46 34.90 16.93
CA ASP A 23 8.46 34.34 17.84
C ASP A 23 9.05 33.22 18.69
N PHE A 24 9.95 32.39 18.14
CA PHE A 24 10.75 31.46 18.94
C PHE A 24 11.63 32.17 19.96
N HIS A 25 12.23 33.32 19.62
CA HIS A 25 13.03 34.12 20.55
C HIS A 25 12.21 34.60 21.73
N LYS A 26 10.99 35.11 21.47
CA LYS A 26 10.03 35.47 22.53
C LYS A 26 9.65 34.25 23.38
N ALA A 27 9.34 33.13 22.74
CA ALA A 27 8.98 31.88 23.40
C ALA A 27 10.10 31.34 24.30
N ALA A 28 11.35 31.60 23.94
CA ALA A 28 12.53 31.21 24.72
C ALA A 28 12.88 32.18 25.86
N GLY A 29 12.10 33.25 26.07
CA GLY A 29 12.32 34.24 27.13
C GLY A 29 13.00 35.53 26.70
N GLY A 30 13.31 35.71 25.41
CA GLY A 30 13.68 37.01 24.84
C GLY A 30 15.06 37.55 25.22
N GLU A 31 15.96 36.72 25.77
CA GLU A 31 17.31 37.17 26.16
C GLU A 31 18.09 37.75 24.97
N ASP A 32 18.74 38.90 25.17
CA ASP A 32 19.42 39.63 24.08
C ASP A 32 20.55 38.84 23.41
N ARG A 33 21.25 37.99 24.17
CA ARG A 33 22.29 37.11 23.61
C ARG A 33 21.74 36.10 22.60
N HIS A 34 20.46 35.77 22.69
CA HIS A 34 19.79 34.79 21.84
C HIS A 34 19.01 35.42 20.68
N ARG A 35 19.17 36.72 20.41
CA ARG A 35 18.47 37.40 19.31
C ARG A 35 18.73 36.71 17.96
N PRO A 36 17.70 36.50 17.12
CA PRO A 36 17.86 35.86 15.80
C PRO A 36 18.89 36.55 14.90
N SER A 37 19.02 37.87 14.98
CA SER A 37 20.04 38.61 14.22
C SER A 37 21.46 38.17 14.54
N ARG A 38 21.75 37.83 15.81
CA ARG A 38 23.07 37.33 16.24
C ARG A 38 23.30 35.89 15.80
N TRP A 39 22.25 35.08 15.81
CA TRP A 39 22.35 33.68 15.39
C TRP A 39 22.64 33.54 13.89
N VAL A 40 22.00 34.38 13.06
CA VAL A 40 22.24 34.39 11.60
C VAL A 40 23.68 34.78 11.25
N GLU A 41 24.36 35.52 12.13
CA GLU A 41 25.77 35.88 11.98
C GLU A 41 26.72 34.75 12.43
N ASN A 42 26.22 33.68 13.06
CA ASN A 42 27.02 32.54 13.48
C ASN A 42 27.45 31.70 12.27
N GLN A 43 28.75 31.35 12.20
CA GLN A 43 29.31 30.52 11.14
C GLN A 43 28.56 29.19 10.96
N GLN A 44 28.23 28.49 12.05
CA GLN A 44 27.52 27.22 11.97
C GLN A 44 26.11 27.38 11.36
N ALA A 45 25.45 28.50 11.62
CA ALA A 45 24.14 28.79 11.03
C ALA A 45 24.26 29.08 9.53
N GLN A 46 25.30 29.82 9.12
CA GLN A 46 25.59 30.12 7.72
C GLN A 46 25.92 28.85 6.93
N ASP A 47 26.80 28.00 7.47
CA ASP A 47 27.16 26.72 6.86
C ASP A 47 25.91 25.83 6.65
N LEU A 48 24.99 25.80 7.62
CA LEU A 48 23.75 25.04 7.52
C LEU A 48 22.78 25.65 6.50
N VAL A 49 22.68 26.98 6.43
CA VAL A 49 21.87 27.68 5.41
C VAL A 49 22.38 27.36 4.01
N ASP A 50 23.70 27.39 3.81
CA ASP A 50 24.33 27.09 2.52
C ASP A 50 24.10 25.63 2.12
N GLU A 51 24.19 24.70 3.07
CA GLU A 51 23.92 23.28 2.80
C GLU A 51 22.47 23.03 2.39
N ILE A 52 21.50 23.62 3.11
CA ILE A 52 20.08 23.51 2.76
C ILE A 52 19.80 24.18 1.40
N GLY A 53 20.47 25.30 1.12
CA GLY A 53 20.34 26.04 -0.13
C GLY A 53 20.71 25.24 -1.38
N LYS A 54 21.60 24.24 -1.28
CA LYS A 54 21.96 23.35 -2.40
C LYS A 54 20.77 22.56 -2.94
N ALA A 55 19.77 22.30 -2.10
CA ALA A 55 18.52 21.64 -2.52
C ALA A 55 17.51 22.58 -3.19
N GLY A 56 17.86 23.87 -3.37
CA GLY A 56 16.97 24.89 -3.93
C GLY A 56 15.87 25.36 -2.96
N ILE A 57 15.97 24.99 -1.68
CA ILE A 57 14.99 25.36 -0.65
C ILE A 57 15.36 26.75 -0.10
N PRO A 58 14.44 27.74 -0.13
CA PRO A 58 14.68 29.05 0.48
C PRO A 58 14.76 28.97 2.01
N ALA A 59 15.91 28.56 2.55
CA ALA A 59 16.06 28.17 3.94
C ALA A 59 15.84 29.32 4.94
N LEU A 60 16.31 30.52 4.63
CA LEU A 60 16.31 31.68 5.52
C LEU A 60 15.85 32.94 4.78
N ARG A 61 15.08 33.80 5.45
CA ARG A 61 14.68 35.12 4.96
C ARG A 61 14.75 36.15 6.08
N VAL A 62 15.53 37.20 5.88
CA VAL A 62 15.64 38.32 6.82
C VAL A 62 14.91 39.52 6.23
N VAL A 63 13.86 39.98 6.92
CA VAL A 63 13.05 41.14 6.50
C VAL A 63 13.38 42.33 7.39
N ARG A 64 13.89 43.41 6.78
CA ARG A 64 14.19 44.67 7.45
C ARG A 64 13.11 45.70 7.12
N GLY A 65 12.32 46.09 8.12
CA GLY A 65 11.21 47.05 7.97
C GLY A 65 9.91 46.46 7.40
N GLY A 66 8.91 47.31 7.15
CA GLY A 66 7.60 46.92 6.61
C GLY A 66 6.60 46.40 7.65
N ARG A 67 5.54 45.72 7.20
CA ARG A 67 4.43 45.25 8.07
C ARG A 67 4.79 44.01 8.91
N ALA A 68 5.78 43.22 8.51
CA ALA A 68 6.15 41.97 9.20
C ALA A 68 7.68 41.77 9.22
N PRO A 69 8.45 42.67 9.89
CA PRO A 69 9.90 42.53 10.00
C PRO A 69 10.27 41.32 10.87
N GLY A 70 11.37 40.66 10.55
CA GLY A 70 11.86 39.51 11.31
C GLY A 70 12.73 38.55 10.51
N THR A 71 13.26 37.56 11.22
CA THR A 71 14.01 36.45 10.62
C THR A 71 13.09 35.23 10.51
N TYR A 72 12.90 34.73 9.30
CA TYR A 72 12.07 33.57 8.99
C TYR A 72 12.94 32.43 8.49
N ALA A 73 12.72 31.21 9.00
CA ALA A 73 13.57 30.07 8.71
C ALA A 73 12.76 28.79 8.48
N CYS A 74 13.30 27.86 7.69
CA CYS A 74 12.73 26.52 7.52
C CYS A 74 12.83 25.69 8.82
N LYS A 75 12.17 24.54 8.84
CA LYS A 75 12.03 23.70 10.05
C LYS A 75 13.38 23.26 10.62
N GLU A 76 14.33 22.92 9.78
CA GLU A 76 15.68 22.48 10.14
C GLU A 76 16.45 23.59 10.87
N LEU A 77 16.36 24.81 10.35
CA LEU A 77 16.98 25.98 10.98
C LEU A 77 16.30 26.38 12.29
N VAL A 78 14.99 26.16 12.43
CA VAL A 78 14.29 26.32 13.71
C VAL A 78 14.87 25.39 14.77
N TYR A 79 15.13 24.12 14.44
CA TYR A 79 15.77 23.19 15.37
C TYR A 79 17.18 23.65 15.74
N ALA A 80 17.98 24.03 14.76
CA ALA A 80 19.34 24.52 14.99
C ALA A 80 19.36 25.78 15.88
N TYR A 81 18.44 26.72 15.64
CA TYR A 81 18.27 27.90 16.48
C TYR A 81 17.87 27.50 17.91
N ALA A 82 16.89 26.62 18.09
CA ALA A 82 16.44 26.20 19.42
C ALA A 82 17.55 25.48 20.22
N MET A 83 18.37 24.66 19.54
CA MET A 83 19.56 24.01 20.11
C MET A 83 20.60 25.02 20.58
N TRP A 84 20.82 26.09 19.82
CA TRP A 84 21.74 27.15 20.20
C TRP A 84 21.24 27.99 21.39
N VAL A 85 19.92 28.18 21.50
CA VAL A 85 19.31 28.95 22.59
C VAL A 85 19.41 28.24 23.95
N SER A 86 18.95 26.99 24.05
CA SER A 86 19.20 26.15 25.23
C SER A 86 18.76 24.69 25.01
N PRO A 87 19.33 23.72 25.74
CA PRO A 87 18.89 22.33 25.68
C PRO A 87 17.41 22.13 26.08
N VAL A 88 16.93 22.89 27.08
CA VAL A 88 15.55 22.81 27.56
C VAL A 88 14.58 23.28 26.47
N PHE A 89 14.87 24.44 25.86
CA PHE A 89 14.04 24.97 24.79
C PHE A 89 14.07 24.08 23.54
N SER A 90 15.24 23.55 23.19
CA SER A 90 15.41 22.58 22.10
C SER A 90 14.48 21.37 22.27
N LEU A 91 14.50 20.73 23.45
CA LEU A 91 13.61 19.58 23.73
C LEU A 91 12.13 19.95 23.64
N HIS A 92 11.75 21.15 24.11
CA HIS A 92 10.38 21.63 24.02
C HIS A 92 9.93 21.80 22.57
N VAL A 93 10.77 22.41 21.73
CA VAL A 93 10.50 22.59 20.30
C VAL A 93 10.39 21.25 19.59
N ILE A 94 11.34 20.33 19.80
CA ILE A 94 11.31 18.97 19.22
C ILE A 94 10.00 18.27 19.56
N ARG A 95 9.68 18.16 20.86
CA ARG A 95 8.45 17.49 21.32
C ARG A 95 7.18 18.14 20.78
N THR A 96 7.15 19.46 20.67
CA THR A 96 5.98 20.15 20.13
C THR A 96 5.79 19.84 18.64
N PHE A 97 6.87 19.89 17.85
CA PHE A 97 6.79 19.54 16.43
C PHE A 97 6.45 18.07 16.20
N ASP A 98 6.94 17.15 17.03
CA ASP A 98 6.58 15.73 16.97
C ASP A 98 5.11 15.52 17.31
N THR A 99 4.60 16.22 18.34
CA THR A 99 3.18 16.18 18.73
C THR A 99 2.29 16.74 17.64
N VAL A 100 2.68 17.85 17.00
CA VAL A 100 1.93 18.43 15.87
C VAL A 100 1.97 17.51 14.66
N ALA A 101 3.11 16.90 14.34
CA ALA A 101 3.20 15.92 13.26
C ALA A 101 2.35 14.67 13.53
N ALA A 102 2.29 14.20 14.78
CA ALA A 102 1.41 13.12 15.19
C ALA A 102 -0.08 13.54 15.17
N ASN A 103 -0.39 14.80 15.50
CA ASN A 103 -1.76 15.34 15.51
C ASN A 103 -2.27 15.74 14.12
N ASP A 104 -1.40 16.04 13.15
CA ASP A 104 -1.78 16.16 11.73
C ASP A 104 -2.31 14.82 11.18
N HIS A 105 -2.00 13.69 11.85
CA HIS A 105 -2.60 12.38 11.60
C HIS A 105 -3.88 12.11 12.41
N VAL A 106 -4.32 13.01 13.29
CA VAL A 106 -5.51 12.79 14.11
C VAL A 106 -6.73 13.40 13.41
N ILE A 107 -7.34 12.59 12.54
CA ILE A 107 -8.67 12.89 12.02
C ILE A 107 -9.64 12.99 13.22
N PRO A 108 -10.38 14.12 13.38
CA PRO A 108 -11.40 14.25 14.43
C PRO A 108 -12.36 13.07 14.42
N GLN A 109 -12.71 12.53 15.59
CA GLN A 109 -13.46 11.28 15.70
C GLN A 109 -14.74 11.28 14.88
N GLU A 110 -15.50 12.38 14.91
CA GLU A 110 -16.72 12.61 14.13
C GLU A 110 -16.52 12.60 12.60
N LYS A 111 -15.30 12.90 12.13
CA LYS A 111 -14.96 12.93 10.70
C LYS A 111 -14.24 11.67 10.22
N ARG A 112 -13.89 10.74 11.11
CA ARG A 112 -13.15 9.52 10.75
C ARG A 112 -13.89 8.67 9.73
N LEU A 113 -15.16 8.38 10.00
CA LEU A 113 -15.98 7.56 9.10
C LEU A 113 -16.17 8.21 7.70
N PRO A 114 -16.62 9.47 7.57
CA PRO A 114 -16.82 10.05 6.24
C PRO A 114 -15.51 10.17 5.45
N ILE A 115 -14.41 10.60 6.07
CA ILE A 115 -13.11 10.69 5.39
C ILE A 115 -12.62 9.30 4.98
N ALA A 116 -12.75 8.29 5.85
CA ALA A 116 -12.34 6.94 5.51
C ALA A 116 -13.20 6.36 4.37
N ALA A 117 -14.51 6.60 4.36
CA ALA A 117 -15.41 6.15 3.31
C ALA A 117 -15.04 6.76 1.93
N GLU A 118 -14.79 8.07 1.87
CA GLU A 118 -14.34 8.73 0.63
C GLU A 118 -13.01 8.17 0.12
N ASN A 119 -12.05 7.96 1.03
CA ASN A 119 -10.76 7.37 0.68
C ASN A 119 -10.89 5.90 0.26
N LEU A 120 -11.83 5.15 0.84
CA LEU A 120 -12.09 3.76 0.48
C LEU A 120 -12.55 3.64 -0.97
N ASP A 121 -13.47 4.49 -1.40
CA ASP A 121 -13.95 4.51 -2.79
C ASP A 121 -12.83 4.82 -3.78
N ALA A 122 -12.00 5.82 -3.46
CA ALA A 122 -10.83 6.15 -4.26
C ALA A 122 -9.83 4.98 -4.30
N ALA A 123 -9.50 4.40 -3.14
CA ALA A 123 -8.59 3.27 -3.04
C ALA A 123 -9.12 2.02 -3.75
N LYS A 124 -10.44 1.78 -3.75
CA LYS A 124 -11.06 0.68 -4.48
C LYS A 124 -10.91 0.85 -5.98
N ARG A 125 -11.15 2.06 -6.51
CA ARG A 125 -10.93 2.36 -7.94
C ARG A 125 -9.47 2.16 -8.34
N ILE A 126 -8.53 2.53 -7.48
CA ILE A 126 -7.10 2.27 -7.70
C ILE A 126 -6.85 0.76 -7.74
N ALA A 127 -7.33 0.00 -6.74
CA ALA A 127 -7.18 -1.44 -6.69
C ALA A 127 -7.76 -2.14 -7.94
N GLU A 128 -8.92 -1.69 -8.42
CA GLU A 128 -9.54 -2.17 -9.66
C GLU A 128 -8.71 -1.83 -10.91
N SER A 129 -8.15 -0.62 -10.98
CA SER A 129 -7.23 -0.24 -12.06
C SER A 129 -5.94 -1.05 -12.08
N LEU A 130 -5.56 -1.64 -10.94
CA LEU A 130 -4.45 -2.57 -10.78
C LEU A 130 -4.83 -4.03 -11.08
N GLY A 131 -6.07 -4.29 -11.52
CA GLY A 131 -6.55 -5.61 -11.89
C GLY A 131 -7.09 -6.46 -10.74
N LEU A 132 -7.27 -5.88 -9.54
CA LEU A 132 -7.95 -6.57 -8.43
C LEU A 132 -9.47 -6.50 -8.62
N ALA A 133 -10.19 -7.53 -8.17
CA ALA A 133 -11.64 -7.58 -8.25
C ALA A 133 -12.28 -8.08 -6.94
N GLY A 134 -13.55 -7.74 -6.73
CA GLY A 134 -14.36 -8.19 -5.61
C GLY A 134 -13.66 -7.98 -4.25
N ASN A 135 -13.63 -9.05 -3.44
CA ASN A 135 -13.02 -9.02 -2.11
C ASN A 135 -11.54 -8.66 -2.12
N GLN A 136 -10.79 -8.97 -3.18
CA GLN A 136 -9.37 -8.62 -3.26
C GLN A 136 -9.18 -7.10 -3.40
N ALA A 137 -9.96 -6.47 -4.28
CA ALA A 137 -9.95 -5.02 -4.42
C ALA A 137 -10.37 -4.35 -3.11
N MET A 138 -11.35 -4.96 -2.41
CA MET A 138 -11.87 -4.39 -1.17
C MET A 138 -10.89 -4.48 0.01
N LEU A 139 -10.23 -5.63 0.17
CA LEU A 139 -9.18 -5.81 1.18
C LEU A 139 -7.97 -4.90 0.90
N CYS A 140 -7.58 -4.76 -0.37
CA CYS A 140 -6.52 -3.85 -0.78
C CYS A 140 -6.87 -2.40 -0.42
N ALA A 141 -8.07 -1.95 -0.80
CA ALA A 141 -8.53 -0.60 -0.50
C ALA A 141 -8.58 -0.32 1.01
N ASN A 142 -9.10 -1.25 1.83
CA ASN A 142 -9.10 -1.10 3.29
C ASN A 142 -7.69 -0.94 3.85
N ASN A 143 -6.73 -1.74 3.38
CA ASN A 143 -5.33 -1.64 3.79
C ASN A 143 -4.68 -0.32 3.35
N MET A 144 -5.03 0.20 2.17
CA MET A 144 -4.56 1.51 1.71
C MET A 144 -5.07 2.63 2.62
N VAL A 145 -6.36 2.62 2.98
CA VAL A 145 -6.94 3.61 3.91
C VAL A 145 -6.26 3.51 5.28
N LYS A 146 -6.05 2.30 5.80
CA LYS A 146 -5.33 2.08 7.05
C LYS A 146 -3.91 2.62 7.02
N SER A 147 -3.18 2.40 5.93
CA SER A 147 -1.80 2.89 5.78
C SER A 147 -1.72 4.40 5.59
N ALA A 148 -2.69 5.00 4.89
CA ALA A 148 -2.66 6.42 4.55
C ALA A 148 -3.13 7.31 5.71
N ILE A 149 -4.18 6.89 6.43
CA ILE A 149 -4.85 7.72 7.43
C ILE A 149 -5.11 7.00 8.77
N GLY A 150 -4.61 5.78 8.94
CA GLY A 150 -4.70 5.04 10.20
C GLY A 150 -6.09 4.48 10.53
N VAL A 151 -7.03 4.49 9.57
CA VAL A 151 -8.42 4.03 9.78
C VAL A 151 -8.65 2.69 9.10
N ASP A 152 -9.12 1.69 9.85
CA ASP A 152 -9.50 0.37 9.35
C ASP A 152 -11.02 0.23 9.38
N LEU A 153 -11.67 0.34 8.22
CA LEU A 153 -13.13 0.34 8.09
C LEU A 153 -13.73 -1.03 8.35
N MET A 154 -13.02 -2.11 8.02
CA MET A 154 -13.45 -3.46 8.32
C MET A 154 -13.47 -3.71 9.83
N GLU A 155 -12.42 -3.28 10.54
CA GLU A 155 -12.37 -3.35 12.00
C GLU A 155 -13.46 -2.48 12.64
N MET A 156 -13.65 -1.25 12.16
CA MET A 156 -14.72 -0.35 12.63
C MET A 156 -16.11 -0.95 12.44
N ALA A 157 -16.35 -1.65 11.33
CA ALA A 157 -17.62 -2.31 11.05
C ALA A 157 -17.78 -3.67 11.76
N GLY A 158 -16.77 -4.14 12.49
CA GLY A 158 -16.76 -5.48 13.09
C GLY A 158 -16.67 -6.63 12.07
N VAL A 159 -16.30 -6.33 10.83
CA VAL A 159 -16.23 -7.30 9.72
C VAL A 159 -14.84 -7.91 9.66
N LYS A 160 -14.70 -9.15 10.12
CA LYS A 160 -13.40 -9.87 10.09
C LYS A 160 -13.18 -10.68 8.82
N ARG A 161 -14.24 -10.98 8.08
CA ARG A 161 -14.21 -11.82 6.87
C ARG A 161 -15.22 -11.28 5.88
N LEU A 162 -14.80 -11.16 4.63
CA LEU A 162 -15.73 -10.86 3.54
C LEU A 162 -16.35 -12.15 3.06
N VAL A 163 -17.66 -12.11 2.78
CA VAL A 163 -18.39 -13.22 2.17
C VAL A 163 -17.88 -13.34 0.73
N ASN A 164 -17.43 -14.54 0.32
CA ASN A 164 -17.09 -14.77 -1.09
C ASN A 164 -18.40 -14.80 -1.89
N GLU A 165 -18.61 -13.87 -2.81
CA GLU A 165 -19.84 -13.79 -3.61
C GLU A 165 -20.10 -15.06 -4.42
N SER A 166 -19.05 -15.76 -4.87
CA SER A 166 -19.22 -17.02 -5.60
C SER A 166 -19.61 -18.19 -4.69
N GLN A 167 -19.40 -18.07 -3.37
CA GLN A 167 -19.50 -19.16 -2.38
C GLN A 167 -18.73 -20.45 -2.79
N GLU A 168 -17.81 -20.35 -3.75
CA GLU A 168 -17.06 -21.48 -4.30
C GLU A 168 -15.57 -21.31 -3.99
N LEU A 169 -14.92 -22.43 -3.64
CA LEU A 169 -13.47 -22.49 -3.48
C LEU A 169 -12.78 -22.59 -4.85
N ASN A 170 -11.56 -22.06 -4.92
CA ASN A 170 -10.70 -22.14 -6.09
C ASN A 170 -9.48 -23.01 -5.77
N TYR A 171 -9.13 -23.90 -6.70
CA TYR A 171 -8.09 -24.90 -6.52
C TYR A 171 -7.06 -24.82 -7.65
N THR A 172 -5.78 -24.93 -7.31
CA THR A 172 -4.74 -25.22 -8.29
C THR A 172 -4.92 -26.64 -8.85
N PRO A 173 -4.37 -26.96 -10.05
CA PRO A 173 -4.38 -28.33 -10.56
C PRO A 173 -3.76 -29.37 -9.61
N THR A 174 -2.82 -28.94 -8.76
CA THR A 174 -2.20 -29.79 -7.73
C THR A 174 -3.16 -30.10 -6.59
N GLU A 175 -3.83 -29.08 -6.05
CA GLU A 175 -4.83 -29.25 -4.97
C GLU A 175 -6.03 -30.05 -5.47
N LEU A 176 -6.47 -29.79 -6.71
CA LEU A 176 -7.52 -30.56 -7.35
C LEU A 176 -7.06 -32.01 -7.53
N GLY A 177 -5.85 -32.25 -8.02
CA GLY A 177 -5.27 -33.59 -8.15
C GLY A 177 -5.27 -34.36 -6.82
N ALA A 178 -4.85 -33.72 -5.74
CA ALA A 178 -4.85 -34.32 -4.40
C ALA A 178 -6.25 -34.78 -3.97
N LYS A 179 -7.30 -34.00 -4.26
CA LYS A 179 -8.70 -34.39 -3.98
C LYS A 179 -9.16 -35.63 -4.73
N PHE A 180 -8.69 -35.82 -5.96
CA PHE A 180 -9.00 -36.99 -6.78
C PHE A 180 -8.00 -38.14 -6.58
N GLY A 181 -7.02 -37.99 -5.68
CA GLY A 181 -5.98 -39.00 -5.45
C GLY A 181 -5.01 -39.17 -6.61
N VAL A 182 -4.83 -38.14 -7.45
CA VAL A 182 -3.98 -38.18 -8.65
C VAL A 182 -2.90 -37.10 -8.61
N SER A 183 -1.81 -37.31 -9.37
CA SER A 183 -0.76 -36.31 -9.51
C SER A 183 -1.26 -35.06 -10.24
N ALA A 184 -0.59 -33.92 -10.04
CA ALA A 184 -0.88 -32.69 -10.78
C ALA A 184 -0.76 -32.87 -12.31
N ILE A 185 0.15 -33.73 -12.78
CA ILE A 185 0.31 -34.06 -14.20
C ILE A 185 -0.92 -34.81 -14.70
N SER A 186 -1.35 -35.84 -13.95
CA SER A 186 -2.53 -36.64 -14.25
C SER A 186 -3.81 -35.80 -14.23
N MET A 187 -3.95 -34.89 -13.26
CA MET A 187 -5.09 -33.96 -13.19
C MET A 187 -5.12 -33.02 -14.40
N ASN A 188 -3.97 -32.45 -14.79
CA ASN A 188 -3.92 -31.62 -15.99
C ASN A 188 -4.29 -32.39 -17.26
N LYS A 189 -3.89 -33.66 -17.36
CA LYS A 189 -4.31 -34.52 -18.46
C LYS A 189 -5.82 -34.76 -18.43
N LEU A 190 -6.39 -35.07 -17.26
CA LEU A 190 -7.83 -35.28 -17.11
C LEU A 190 -8.65 -34.04 -17.52
N LEU A 191 -8.23 -32.85 -17.08
CA LEU A 191 -8.84 -31.58 -17.49
C LEU A 191 -8.77 -31.37 -19.01
N ALA A 192 -7.68 -31.82 -19.66
CA ALA A 192 -7.52 -31.74 -21.11
C ALA A 192 -8.38 -32.78 -21.85
N ASP A 193 -8.44 -34.01 -21.34
CA ASP A 193 -9.28 -35.09 -21.87
C ASP A 193 -10.78 -34.72 -21.76
N CYS A 194 -11.14 -33.88 -20.77
CA CYS A 194 -12.48 -33.30 -20.63
C CYS A 194 -12.73 -32.06 -21.52
N GLY A 195 -11.76 -31.64 -22.34
CA GLY A 195 -11.89 -30.48 -23.22
C GLY A 195 -11.82 -29.11 -22.54
N LEU A 196 -11.37 -29.05 -21.27
CA LEU A 196 -11.37 -27.82 -20.46
C LEU A 196 -10.06 -27.04 -20.60
N GLN A 197 -8.98 -27.69 -21.01
CA GLN A 197 -7.70 -27.06 -21.29
C GLN A 197 -6.94 -27.80 -22.39
N HIS A 198 -5.93 -27.16 -22.96
CA HIS A 198 -5.06 -27.78 -23.95
C HIS A 198 -3.61 -27.30 -23.76
N GLN A 199 -2.66 -28.13 -24.21
CA GLN A 199 -1.25 -27.80 -24.11
C GLN A 199 -0.78 -27.09 -25.38
N VAL A 200 -0.13 -25.93 -25.21
CA VAL A 200 0.38 -25.11 -26.31
C VAL A 200 1.89 -24.95 -26.19
N ILE A 201 2.59 -25.04 -27.32
CA ILE A 201 4.02 -24.72 -27.42
C ILE A 201 4.12 -23.21 -27.68
N TYR A 202 4.56 -22.46 -26.68
CA TYR A 202 4.66 -20.99 -26.77
C TYR A 202 6.07 -20.51 -27.15
N LYS A 203 7.08 -21.37 -26.98
CA LYS A 203 8.46 -21.19 -27.46
C LYS A 203 9.04 -22.57 -27.83
N PRO A 204 10.08 -22.64 -28.69
CA PRO A 204 10.74 -23.92 -29.00
C PRO A 204 11.10 -24.69 -27.72
N GLY A 205 10.55 -25.90 -27.59
CA GLY A 205 10.74 -26.77 -26.42
C GLY A 205 10.01 -26.36 -25.12
N LYS A 206 9.26 -25.25 -25.11
CA LYS A 206 8.52 -24.80 -23.91
C LYS A 206 7.02 -24.86 -24.12
N LYS A 207 6.36 -25.58 -23.22
CA LYS A 207 4.91 -25.81 -23.23
C LYS A 207 4.25 -25.08 -22.07
N ARG A 208 2.99 -24.68 -22.26
CA ARG A 208 2.11 -24.17 -21.20
C ARG A 208 0.70 -24.71 -21.40
N TRP A 209 -0.08 -24.71 -20.35
CA TRP A 209 -1.51 -25.01 -20.41
C TRP A 209 -2.29 -23.73 -20.71
N GLU A 210 -3.22 -23.81 -21.65
CA GLU A 210 -4.18 -22.76 -21.97
C GLU A 210 -5.60 -23.29 -21.78
N VAL A 211 -6.49 -22.46 -21.24
CA VAL A 211 -7.87 -22.85 -20.93
C VAL A 211 -8.75 -22.65 -22.16
N THR A 212 -9.59 -23.64 -22.48
CA THR A 212 -10.56 -23.56 -23.59
C THR A 212 -11.71 -22.60 -23.26
N PRO A 213 -12.53 -22.18 -24.25
CA PRO A 213 -13.73 -21.38 -23.98
C PRO A 213 -14.66 -22.01 -22.92
N ASP A 214 -14.86 -23.33 -22.97
CA ASP A 214 -15.69 -24.05 -21.97
C ASP A 214 -15.00 -24.09 -20.61
N GLY A 215 -13.68 -24.30 -20.58
CA GLY A 215 -12.90 -24.25 -19.36
C GLY A 215 -12.97 -22.88 -18.68
N LYS A 216 -13.05 -21.78 -19.45
CA LYS A 216 -13.13 -20.39 -18.93
C LYS A 216 -14.32 -20.15 -18.01
N LEU A 217 -15.38 -20.94 -18.11
CA LEU A 217 -16.53 -20.87 -17.21
C LEU A 217 -16.16 -21.26 -15.76
N PHE A 218 -15.13 -22.11 -15.61
CA PHE A 218 -14.73 -22.74 -14.37
C PHE A 218 -13.36 -22.28 -13.85
N VAL A 219 -12.77 -21.23 -14.40
CA VAL A 219 -11.45 -20.71 -13.98
C VAL A 219 -11.52 -19.26 -13.51
N VAL A 220 -10.68 -18.95 -12.53
CA VAL A 220 -10.20 -17.60 -12.24
C VAL A 220 -8.72 -17.55 -12.61
N ILE A 221 -8.34 -16.67 -13.55
CA ILE A 221 -6.94 -16.43 -13.93
C ILE A 221 -6.43 -15.24 -13.12
N THR A 222 -5.35 -15.44 -12.36
CA THR A 222 -4.75 -14.39 -11.54
C THR A 222 -3.29 -14.16 -11.94
N ASP A 223 -2.85 -12.91 -12.00
CA ASP A 223 -1.43 -12.58 -12.13
C ASP A 223 -0.75 -12.62 -10.75
N THR A 224 0.34 -13.37 -10.65
CA THR A 224 1.12 -13.49 -9.40
C THR A 224 2.54 -12.97 -9.61
N GLY A 225 3.03 -12.20 -8.63
CA GLY A 225 4.42 -11.78 -8.58
C GLY A 225 5.34 -12.98 -8.31
N LYS A 226 6.58 -12.93 -8.79
CA LYS A 226 7.58 -13.93 -8.41
C LYS A 226 8.06 -13.67 -6.98
N LYS A 227 8.04 -14.69 -6.13
CA LYS A 227 8.43 -14.65 -4.71
C LYS A 227 9.82 -14.04 -4.44
N HIS A 228 10.72 -14.01 -5.43
CA HIS A 228 12.12 -13.58 -5.28
C HIS A 228 12.70 -12.77 -6.47
N SER A 229 11.90 -12.15 -7.35
CA SER A 229 12.46 -11.33 -8.44
C SER A 229 11.46 -10.34 -9.03
N ASP A 230 11.95 -9.22 -9.55
CA ASP A 230 11.21 -8.18 -10.31
C ASP A 230 10.92 -8.59 -11.78
N GLY A 231 10.67 -9.89 -12.01
CA GLY A 231 10.42 -10.44 -13.33
C GLY A 231 8.95 -10.34 -13.74
N LYS A 232 8.67 -10.60 -15.03
CA LYS A 232 7.30 -10.63 -15.58
C LYS A 232 6.34 -11.43 -14.67
N PRO A 233 5.16 -10.88 -14.33
CA PRO A 233 4.12 -11.58 -13.59
C PRO A 233 3.80 -12.95 -14.21
N VAL A 234 3.48 -13.92 -13.35
CA VAL A 234 3.11 -15.28 -13.76
C VAL A 234 1.61 -15.44 -13.61
N GLN A 235 0.94 -15.75 -14.72
CA GLN A 235 -0.47 -16.11 -14.70
C GLN A 235 -0.66 -17.48 -14.05
N GLN A 236 -1.52 -17.53 -13.04
CA GLN A 236 -1.94 -18.74 -12.35
C GLN A 236 -3.41 -19.04 -12.70
N ILE A 237 -3.67 -20.27 -13.10
CA ILE A 237 -5.01 -20.80 -13.39
C ILE A 237 -5.52 -21.46 -12.11
N LEU A 238 -6.64 -20.96 -11.59
CA LEU A 238 -7.33 -21.55 -10.44
C LEU A 238 -8.72 -22.04 -10.88
N TRP A 239 -9.01 -23.30 -10.59
CA TRP A 239 -10.25 -23.97 -10.96
C TRP A 239 -11.30 -23.86 -9.86
N LYS A 240 -12.49 -23.40 -10.20
CA LYS A 240 -13.64 -23.34 -9.30
C LYS A 240 -14.06 -24.73 -8.85
N GLU A 241 -14.58 -24.84 -7.64
CA GLU A 241 -15.09 -26.07 -7.05
C GLU A 241 -16.12 -26.79 -7.93
N SER A 242 -16.97 -26.04 -8.61
CA SER A 242 -17.99 -26.54 -9.55
C SER A 242 -17.42 -27.38 -10.71
N VAL A 243 -16.13 -27.24 -11.05
CA VAL A 243 -15.49 -28.09 -12.07
C VAL A 243 -15.52 -29.57 -11.70
N GLN A 244 -15.54 -29.89 -10.40
CA GLN A 244 -15.47 -31.27 -9.91
C GLN A 244 -16.66 -32.09 -10.38
N GLU A 245 -17.85 -31.50 -10.41
CA GLU A 245 -19.06 -32.19 -10.89
C GLU A 245 -18.98 -32.53 -12.37
N MET A 246 -18.43 -31.61 -13.16
CA MET A 246 -18.25 -31.81 -14.59
C MET A 246 -17.17 -32.87 -14.86
N LEU A 247 -16.07 -32.82 -14.12
CA LEU A 247 -15.02 -33.84 -14.18
C LEU A 247 -15.57 -35.23 -13.82
N ALA A 248 -16.41 -35.33 -12.78
CA ALA A 248 -17.03 -36.60 -12.39
C ALA A 248 -17.99 -37.12 -13.48
N ARG A 249 -18.90 -36.27 -13.97
CA ARG A 249 -19.86 -36.63 -15.03
C ARG A 249 -19.18 -37.05 -16.33
N LEU A 250 -18.13 -36.33 -16.75
CA LEU A 250 -17.41 -36.64 -17.99
C LEU A 250 -16.46 -37.83 -17.84
N ALA A 251 -15.83 -38.02 -16.67
CA ALA A 251 -15.02 -39.20 -16.41
C ALA A 251 -15.86 -40.48 -16.40
N GLU A 252 -17.11 -40.41 -15.94
CA GLU A 252 -18.06 -41.52 -16.00
C GLU A 252 -18.49 -41.80 -17.45
N LYS A 253 -18.77 -40.75 -18.23
CA LYS A 253 -19.08 -40.85 -19.67
C LYS A 253 -17.92 -41.42 -20.51
N LEU A 254 -16.68 -41.01 -20.23
CA LEU A 254 -15.48 -41.55 -20.87
C LEU A 254 -15.23 -43.02 -20.51
N ARG A 255 -15.63 -43.46 -19.30
CA ARG A 255 -15.59 -44.88 -18.90
C ARG A 255 -16.70 -45.70 -19.54
N SER A 256 -17.88 -45.13 -19.77
CA SER A 256 -18.99 -45.81 -20.47
C SER A 256 -18.77 -45.91 -21.98
N ASP A 257 -18.07 -44.93 -22.57
CA ASP A 257 -17.78 -44.87 -24.02
C ASP A 257 -16.52 -45.67 -24.41
N MET A 258 -15.80 -46.28 -23.45
CA MET A 258 -14.72 -47.23 -23.71
C MET A 258 -15.31 -48.62 -24.03
N PRO A 259 -15.25 -49.10 -25.28
CA PRO A 259 -15.69 -50.47 -25.58
C PRO A 259 -14.85 -51.48 -24.81
N SER A 260 -15.53 -52.44 -24.18
CA SER A 260 -14.94 -53.58 -23.47
C SER A 260 -14.16 -54.48 -24.43
N VAL A 261 -12.90 -54.14 -24.71
CA VAL A 261 -11.90 -54.95 -25.42
C VAL A 261 -10.57 -54.58 -24.74
N ILE A 262 -9.92 -55.39 -23.91
CA ILE A 262 -9.42 -56.75 -24.14
C ILE A 262 -9.41 -57.48 -22.77
N ALA A 263 -10.37 -58.39 -22.56
CA ALA A 263 -10.17 -59.57 -21.72
C ALA A 263 -10.04 -60.76 -22.67
N GLY A 264 -8.83 -61.00 -23.15
CA GLY A 264 -8.51 -62.09 -24.06
C GLY A 264 -7.04 -62.40 -23.90
N GLY A 265 -6.76 -63.44 -23.12
CA GLY A 265 -5.41 -63.81 -22.73
C GLY A 265 -4.51 -64.16 -23.90
N VAL A 266 -3.20 -64.04 -23.66
CA VAL A 266 -2.21 -64.86 -24.32
C VAL A 266 -1.39 -65.54 -23.22
N THR A 267 -1.76 -66.78 -22.97
CA THR A 267 -0.92 -67.79 -22.33
C THR A 267 0.02 -68.37 -23.39
N ARG A 268 1.29 -67.96 -23.35
CA ARG A 268 2.54 -68.75 -23.52
C ARG A 268 3.67 -67.84 -23.98
#